data_AF-A0A2U0S1K7-F1
#
_entry.id   AF-A0A2U0S1K7-F1
#
_cell.length_a   1.000
_cell.length_b   1.000
_cell.length_c   1.000
_cell.angle_alpha   90.00
_cell.angle_beta   90.00
_cell.angle_gamma   90.00
#
_symmetry.space_group_name_H-M   'P 1'
#
loop_
_entity.id
_entity.type
_entity.pdbx_description
1 polymer ?
#
loop_
_entity_poly.entity_id
_entity_poly.type
_entity_poly.pdbx_seq_one_letter_code
_entity_poly.pdbx_strand_id
1 'polypeptide(L)' 'GVEYRGTMVRCDSHMNVLLEKATERVNDRLSANYGSILLRGNNILYICIDVPHEK' A
#
# COMPACT_ATOMS: atom_id res chain seq x y z
N GLY A 1 1.45 -5.28 12.91
CA GLY A 1 0.84 -5.79 11.65
C GLY A 1 1.76 -5.48 10.48
N VAL A 2 1.46 -6.00 9.30
CA VAL A 2 2.18 -5.67 8.06
C VAL A 2 1.42 -4.56 7.32
N GLU A 3 2.11 -3.49 6.97
CA GLU A 3 1.56 -2.36 6.22
C GLU A 3 2.32 -2.16 4.93
N TYR A 4 1.60 -1.92 3.83
CA TYR A 4 2.18 -1.52 2.56
C TYR A 4 1.84 -0.06 2.29
N ARG A 5 2.86 0.76 2.05
CA ARG A 5 2.71 2.19 1.74
C ARG A 5 3.33 2.49 0.39
N GLY A 6 2.59 3.17 -0.47
CA GLY A 6 3.02 3.54 -1.81
C GLY A 6 1.95 4.38 -2.52
N THR A 7 2.20 4.74 -3.76
CA THR A 7 1.22 5.43 -4.60
C THR A 7 0.25 4.42 -5.18
N MET A 8 -1.03 4.55 -4.87
CA MET A 8 -2.07 3.73 -5.49
C MET A 8 -2.27 4.13 -6.95
N VAL A 9 -2.00 3.20 -7.87
CA VAL A 9 -2.18 3.40 -9.32
C VAL A 9 -3.51 2.84 -9.79
N ARG A 10 -3.93 1.70 -9.23
CA ARG A 10 -5.20 1.05 -9.59
C ARG A 10 -5.76 0.28 -8.41
N CYS A 11 -7.09 0.25 -8.33
CA CYS A 11 -7.86 -0.59 -7.43
C CYS A 11 -9.02 -1.20 -8.22
N ASP A 12 -9.33 -2.48 -8.01
CA ASP A 12 -10.48 -3.16 -8.61
C ASP A 12 -11.61 -3.43 -7.60
N SER A 13 -12.73 -3.99 -8.07
CA SER A 13 -13.90 -4.31 -7.22
C SER A 13 -13.65 -5.42 -6.20
N HIS A 14 -12.56 -6.19 -6.35
CA HIS A 14 -12.13 -7.20 -5.38
C HIS A 14 -11.09 -6.65 -4.40
N MET A 15 -10.83 -5.34 -4.45
CA MET A 15 -9.80 -4.65 -3.69
C MET A 15 -8.37 -5.13 -3.99
N ASN A 16 -8.11 -5.71 -5.16
CA ASN A 16 -6.71 -5.87 -5.57
C ASN A 16 -6.14 -4.49 -5.90
N VAL A 17 -4.93 -4.20 -5.40
CA VAL A 17 -4.33 -2.88 -5.50
C VAL A 17 -2.96 -2.95 -6.17
N LEU A 18 -2.78 -2.16 -7.23
CA LEU A 18 -1.46 -1.89 -7.79
C LEU A 18 -0.86 -0.68 -7.08
N LEU A 19 0.23 -0.90 -6.35
CA LEU A 19 1.02 0.15 -5.71
C LEU A 19 2.34 0.35 -6.43
N GLU A 20 2.72 1.61 -6.62
CA GLU A 20 4.06 2.03 -7.03
C GLU A 20 4.83 2.63 -5.86
N LYS A 21 6.17 2.57 -5.95
CA LYS A 21 7.11 2.99 -4.90
C LYS A 21 6.74 2.37 -3.53
N ALA A 22 6.27 1.13 -3.56
CA ALA A 22 5.74 0.43 -2.41
C ALA A 22 6.85 0.04 -1.43
N THR A 23 6.60 0.31 -0.15
CA THR A 23 7.43 -0.08 0.98
C THR A 23 6.61 -0.91 1.96
N GLU A 24 7.25 -1.91 2.55
CA GLU A 24 6.64 -2.72 3.60
C GLU A 24 7.13 -2.25 4.96
N ARG A 25 6.19 -2.13 5.89
CA ARG A 25 6.46 -1.88 7.29
C ARG A 25 5.92 -3.00 8.15
N VAL A 26 6.76 -3.49 9.06
CA VAL A 26 6.38 -4.47 10.08
C VAL A 26 6.57 -3.80 11.44
N ASN A 27 5.46 -3.61 12.17
CA ASN A 27 5.46 -2.91 13.46
C ASN A 27 6.16 -1.54 13.38
N ASP A 28 5.72 -0.71 12.43
CA ASP A 28 6.25 0.63 12.10
C ASP A 28 7.69 0.72 11.58
N ARG A 29 8.43 -0.39 11.54
CA ARG A 29 9.79 -0.44 11.00
C ARG A 29 9.77 -0.80 9.53
N LEU A 30 10.54 -0.07 8.73
CA LEU A 30 10.76 -0.40 7.32
C LEU A 30 11.43 -1.77 7.22
N SER A 31 10.74 -2.69 6.56
CA SER A 31 11.16 -4.08 6.34
C SER A 31 11.77 -4.25 4.96
N ALA A 32 11.08 -3.75 3.92
CA ALA A 32 11.50 -3.90 2.53
C ALA A 32 11.01 -2.74 1.63
N ASN A 33 11.67 -2.57 0.48
CA ASN A 33 11.23 -1.72 -0.62
C ASN A 33 11.01 -2.59 -1.86
N TYR A 34 9.80 -2.58 -2.39
CA TYR A 34 9.39 -3.46 -3.48
C TYR A 34 9.19 -2.73 -4.82
N GLY A 35 9.17 -1.40 -4.84
CA GLY A 35 8.88 -0.66 -6.07
C GLY A 35 7.43 -0.85 -6.52
N SER A 36 7.18 -1.68 -7.54
CA SER A 36 5.82 -1.91 -8.07
C SER A 36 5.29 -3.29 -7.62
N ILE A 37 4.14 -3.31 -6.93
CA ILE A 37 3.53 -4.53 -6.40
C ILE A 37 2.02 -4.59 -6.66
N LEU A 38 1.52 -5.82 -6.85
CA LEU A 38 0.09 -6.12 -6.86
C LEU A 38 -0.30 -6.80 -5.54
N LEU A 39 -1.11 -6.13 -4.73
CA LEU A 39 -1.67 -6.66 -3.50
C LEU A 39 -3.01 -7.35 -3.77
N ARG A 40 -3.24 -8.50 -3.13
CA ARG A 40 -4.50 -9.26 -3.26
C ARG A 40 -5.52 -8.77 -2.23
N GLY A 41 -6.70 -8.39 -2.69
CA GLY A 41 -7.69 -7.69 -1.86
C GLY A 41 -8.28 -8.49 -0.71
N ASN A 42 -8.29 -9.82 -0.80
CA ASN A 42 -8.78 -10.67 0.29
C ASN A 42 -7.90 -10.64 1.56
N ASN A 43 -6.67 -10.11 1.45
CA ASN A 43 -5.74 -9.95 2.57
C ASN A 43 -5.70 -8.50 3.09
N ILE A 44 -6.51 -7.60 2.53
CA ILE A 44 -6.56 -6.19 2.93
C ILE A 44 -7.63 -6.01 4.00
N LEU A 45 -7.21 -5.53 5.17
CA LEU A 45 -8.12 -5.21 6.27
C LEU A 45 -8.73 -3.80 6.14
N TYR A 46 -7.90 -2.82 5.76
CA TYR A 46 -8.32 -1.45 5.54
C TYR A 46 -7.36 -0.73 4.59
N ILE A 47 -7.82 0.39 4.04
CA ILE A 47 -7.01 1.30 3.23
C ILE A 47 -7.09 2.69 3.88
N CYS A 48 -5.94 3.33 4.08
CA CYS A 48 -5.86 4.70 4.54
C CYS A 48 -5.26 5.56 3.42
N ILE A 49 -5.87 6.71 3.15
CA ILE A 49 -5.39 7.66 2.16
C ILE A 49 -4.67 8.77 2.91
N ASP A 50 -3.37 8.89 2.68
CA ASP A 50 -2.59 10.03 3.14
C ASP A 50 -2.78 11.16 2.12
N VAL A 51 -3.52 12.19 2.49
CA VAL A 51 -3.74 13.35 1.63
C VAL A 51 -2.57 14.29 1.84
N PRO A 52 -1.72 14.54 0.84
CA PRO A 52 -0.63 15.49 1.00
C PRO A 52 -1.23 16.85 1.33
N HIS A 53 -0.84 17.44 2.47
CA HIS A 53 -1.14 18.84 2.72
C HIS A 53 -0.38 19.69 1.69
N GLU A 54 -1.13 20.36 0.83
CA GLU A 54 -0.61 21.41 -0.04
C GLU A 54 0.07 22.47 0.85
N LYS A 55 1.32 22.83 0.52
CA LYS A 55 2.07 23.85 1.26
C LYS A 55 1.59 25.25 0.89
#